data_AF-A0A9P7ALT2-F1
#
_entry.id   AF-A0A9P7ALT2-F1
#
_cell.length_a   1.000
_cell.length_b   1.000
_cell.length_c   1.000
_cell.angle_alpha   90.00
_cell.angle_beta   90.00
_cell.angle_gamma   90.00
#
_symmetry.space_group_name_H-M   'P 1'
#
loop_
_entity.id
_entity.type
_entity.pdbx_description
1 polymer ?
#
loop_
_entity_poly.entity_id
_entity_poly.type
_entity_poly.pdbx_seq_one_letter_code
_entity_poly.pdbx_strand_id
1 'polypeptide(L)'
;ISVPLNTGVVGGRISRVQIRLPVDIPFEDFFSRICAKMDLDPANAELGYKFHNDRVRDDPHQLSNDQQLWEAFEQGCDLIKQARSRRVVLEIHNLKPTRQAASATHARRDEAVNDSQDPPTSMSFASELRELKNKLDCEKHGKFCYINPISDDHEAQDIYNLTLWAKKILLAEATYEKPPEMAAFDHVPKKRRLSSANTSSASAAPTLPVIHVHIPPITKEALGDTGGHRRANTSR
;
A
#
# COMPACT_ATOMS: atom_id res chain seq x y z
N ILE A 1 -1.64 -16.77 -1.76
CA ILE A 1 -2.18 -16.19 -3.00
C ILE A 1 -3.29 -15.21 -2.62
N SER A 2 -3.37 -14.04 -3.24
CA SER A 2 -4.37 -13.00 -2.97
C SER A 2 -5.43 -13.02 -4.07
N VAL A 3 -6.69 -13.20 -3.69
CA VAL A 3 -7.81 -13.40 -4.63
C VAL A 3 -8.88 -12.33 -4.37
N PRO A 4 -9.33 -11.58 -5.38
CA PRO A 4 -10.40 -10.61 -5.22
C PRO A 4 -11.76 -11.31 -5.19
N LEU A 5 -12.57 -11.02 -4.18
CA LEU A 5 -13.94 -11.50 -4.06
C LEU A 5 -14.92 -10.65 -4.88
N ASN A 6 -16.05 -11.26 -5.25
CA ASN A 6 -17.21 -10.60 -5.87
C ASN A 6 -16.89 -9.89 -7.19
N THR A 7 -15.91 -10.36 -7.95
CA THR A 7 -15.57 -9.73 -9.23
C THR A 7 -16.57 -10.06 -10.35
N GLY A 8 -17.40 -11.09 -10.16
CA GLY A 8 -18.52 -11.40 -11.06
C GLY A 8 -19.76 -10.53 -10.83
N VAL A 9 -19.88 -9.92 -9.65
CA VAL A 9 -21.06 -9.14 -9.24
C VAL A 9 -20.89 -7.67 -9.62
N VAL A 10 -21.78 -7.22 -10.49
CA VAL A 10 -21.83 -5.84 -10.97
C VAL A 10 -22.15 -4.89 -9.81
N GLY A 11 -21.28 -3.90 -9.55
CA GLY A 11 -21.42 -2.96 -8.43
C GLY A 11 -21.02 -3.53 -7.06
N GLY A 12 -20.48 -4.75 -7.01
CA GLY A 12 -19.97 -5.36 -5.79
C GLY A 12 -18.73 -4.63 -5.26
N ARG A 13 -18.61 -4.54 -3.92
CA ARG A 13 -17.35 -4.10 -3.30
C ARG A 13 -16.31 -5.20 -3.44
N ILE A 14 -15.23 -4.89 -4.16
CA ILE A 14 -14.08 -5.79 -4.32
C ILE A 14 -13.30 -5.81 -3.00
N SER A 15 -13.34 -6.94 -2.30
CA SER A 15 -12.45 -7.25 -1.17
C SER A 15 -11.44 -8.30 -1.60
N ARG A 16 -10.29 -8.40 -0.95
CA ARG A 16 -9.28 -9.42 -1.27
C ARG A 16 -9.12 -10.38 -0.10
N VAL A 17 -9.00 -11.67 -0.39
CA VAL A 17 -8.71 -12.71 0.61
C VAL A 17 -7.41 -13.42 0.29
N GLN A 18 -6.69 -13.81 1.33
CA GLN A 18 -5.53 -14.69 1.19
C GLN A 18 -5.98 -16.14 1.28
N ILE A 19 -5.66 -16.92 0.25
CA ILE A 19 -5.84 -18.37 0.26
C ILE A 19 -4.48 -19.06 0.25
N ARG A 20 -4.44 -20.22 0.92
CA ARG A 20 -3.31 -21.14 0.92
C ARG A 20 -3.72 -22.33 0.04
N LEU A 21 -2.90 -22.62 -0.96
CA LEU A 21 -3.08 -23.76 -1.86
C LEU A 21 -1.77 -24.56 -1.87
N PRO A 22 -1.85 -25.90 -2.04
CA PRO A 22 -0.68 -26.71 -2.31
C PRO A 22 -0.04 -26.30 -3.65
N VAL A 23 1.28 -26.44 -3.77
CA VAL A 23 2.04 -26.04 -4.97
C VAL A 23 1.84 -27.05 -6.11
N ASP A 24 1.56 -28.31 -5.75
CA ASP A 24 1.26 -29.45 -6.62
C ASP A 24 -0.23 -29.57 -6.98
N ILE A 25 -1.01 -28.51 -6.76
CA ILE A 25 -2.44 -28.50 -7.13
C ILE A 25 -2.60 -28.54 -8.67
N PRO A 26 -3.44 -29.44 -9.21
CA PRO A 26 -3.77 -29.43 -10.64
C PRO A 26 -4.43 -28.11 -11.06
N PHE A 27 -4.17 -27.66 -12.29
CA PHE A 27 -4.77 -26.43 -12.81
C PHE A 27 -6.29 -26.37 -12.69
N GLU A 28 -7.01 -27.44 -13.00
CA GLU A 28 -8.48 -27.45 -12.95
C GLU A 28 -9.01 -27.19 -11.53
N ASP A 29 -8.39 -27.85 -10.54
CA ASP A 29 -8.70 -27.69 -9.12
C ASP A 29 -8.36 -26.28 -8.63
N PHE A 30 -7.20 -25.76 -9.05
CA PHE A 30 -6.80 -24.39 -8.79
C PHE A 30 -7.84 -23.41 -9.35
N PHE A 31 -8.11 -23.52 -10.64
CA PHE A 31 -8.97 -22.61 -11.40
C PHE A 31 -10.40 -22.62 -10.87
N SER A 32 -10.94 -23.80 -10.59
CA SER A 32 -12.27 -23.98 -9.99
C SER A 32 -12.37 -23.31 -8.62
N ARG A 33 -11.38 -23.51 -7.73
CA ARG A 33 -11.37 -22.87 -6.40
C ARG A 33 -11.27 -21.36 -6.49
N ILE A 34 -10.46 -20.84 -7.41
CA ILE A 34 -10.35 -19.40 -7.63
C ILE A 34 -11.67 -18.84 -8.17
N CYS A 35 -12.24 -19.43 -9.21
CA CYS A 35 -13.51 -18.99 -9.79
C CYS A 35 -14.63 -18.99 -8.74
N ALA A 36 -14.73 -20.04 -7.93
CA ALA A 36 -15.70 -20.12 -6.84
C ALA A 36 -15.51 -19.02 -5.78
N LYS A 37 -14.28 -18.58 -5.51
CA LYS A 37 -14.01 -17.45 -4.60
C LYS A 37 -14.31 -16.10 -5.24
N MET A 38 -14.09 -15.98 -6.54
CA MET A 38 -14.31 -14.74 -7.30
C MET A 38 -15.76 -14.54 -7.73
N ASP A 39 -16.63 -15.54 -7.47
CA ASP A 39 -18.01 -15.66 -7.94
C ASP A 39 -18.10 -15.57 -9.47
N LEU A 40 -17.24 -16.35 -10.14
CA LEU A 40 -17.14 -16.41 -11.59
C LEU A 40 -17.57 -17.78 -12.10
N ASP A 41 -18.19 -17.79 -13.28
CA ASP A 41 -18.46 -19.00 -14.05
C ASP A 41 -17.15 -19.50 -14.70
N PRO A 42 -16.64 -20.71 -14.36
CA PRO A 42 -15.40 -21.25 -14.93
C PRO A 42 -15.40 -21.34 -16.46
N ALA A 43 -16.56 -21.49 -17.10
CA ALA A 43 -16.64 -21.60 -18.56
C ALA A 43 -16.31 -20.27 -19.29
N ASN A 44 -16.51 -19.14 -18.62
CA ASN A 44 -16.38 -17.80 -19.19
C ASN A 44 -15.26 -16.97 -18.55
N ALA A 45 -14.70 -17.45 -17.43
CA ALA A 45 -13.68 -16.77 -16.68
C ALA A 45 -12.34 -16.74 -17.45
N GLU A 46 -11.72 -15.58 -17.50
CA GLU A 46 -10.32 -15.43 -17.91
C GLU A 46 -9.55 -14.85 -16.75
N LEU A 47 -8.58 -15.63 -16.26
CA LEU A 47 -7.76 -15.24 -15.12
C LEU A 47 -6.37 -14.82 -15.59
N GLY A 48 -5.82 -13.87 -14.84
CA GLY A 48 -4.41 -13.52 -14.93
C GLY A 48 -3.80 -13.33 -13.54
N TYR A 49 -2.49 -13.18 -13.48
CA TYR A 49 -1.77 -12.97 -12.24
C TYR A 49 -0.72 -11.87 -12.34
N LYS A 50 -0.43 -11.26 -11.19
CA LYS A 50 0.69 -10.34 -10.99
C LYS A 50 1.37 -10.60 -9.66
N PHE A 51 2.66 -10.35 -9.60
CA PHE A 51 3.37 -10.22 -8.34
C PHE A 51 3.32 -8.77 -7.86
N HIS A 52 3.39 -8.59 -6.53
CA HIS A 52 3.41 -7.25 -5.94
C HIS A 52 4.59 -6.37 -6.40
N ASN A 53 5.65 -6.98 -6.96
CA ASN A 53 6.82 -6.28 -7.50
C ASN A 53 6.67 -5.93 -8.99
N ASP A 54 5.65 -6.46 -9.68
CA ASP A 54 5.41 -6.15 -11.09
C ASP A 54 5.04 -4.68 -11.24
N ARG A 55 5.41 -4.07 -12.37
CA ARG A 55 5.12 -2.65 -12.56
C ARG A 55 3.62 -2.47 -12.65
N VAL A 56 3.13 -1.40 -12.04
CA VAL A 56 1.69 -1.11 -11.97
C VAL A 56 1.05 -1.03 -13.38
N ARG A 57 1.83 -0.60 -14.38
CA ARG A 57 1.37 -0.43 -15.78
C ARG A 57 1.43 -1.68 -16.64
N ASP A 58 2.15 -2.71 -16.21
CA ASP A 58 2.28 -3.93 -17.01
C ASP A 58 0.97 -4.72 -16.93
N ASP A 59 0.55 -5.32 -18.03
CA ASP A 59 -0.65 -6.15 -18.05
C ASP A 59 -0.45 -7.42 -17.22
N PRO A 60 -1.51 -7.96 -16.56
CA PRO A 60 -1.41 -9.22 -15.86
C PRO A 60 -0.99 -10.37 -16.79
N HIS A 61 -0.15 -11.27 -16.31
CA HIS A 61 0.22 -12.48 -17.01
C HIS A 61 -1.00 -13.40 -17.13
N GLN A 62 -1.16 -14.08 -18.27
CA GLN A 62 -2.30 -14.97 -18.48
C GLN A 62 -2.19 -16.25 -17.65
N LEU A 63 -3.33 -16.77 -17.20
CA LEU A 63 -3.43 -18.01 -16.42
C LEU A 63 -4.54 -18.91 -16.98
N SER A 64 -4.29 -19.53 -18.13
CA SER A 64 -5.24 -20.34 -18.90
C SER A 64 -4.91 -21.84 -18.95
N ASN A 65 -3.73 -22.25 -18.50
CA ASN A 65 -3.31 -23.65 -18.53
C ASN A 65 -2.34 -24.00 -17.38
N ASP A 66 -2.07 -25.30 -17.26
CA ASP A 66 -1.22 -25.87 -16.21
C ASP A 66 0.24 -25.40 -16.29
N GLN A 67 0.78 -25.25 -17.50
CA GLN A 67 2.14 -24.75 -17.70
C GLN A 67 2.30 -23.33 -17.13
N GLN A 68 1.35 -22.43 -17.44
CA GLN A 68 1.38 -21.06 -16.93
C GLN A 68 1.23 -20.99 -15.41
N LEU A 69 0.43 -21.89 -14.83
CA LEU A 69 0.32 -21.99 -13.37
C LEU A 69 1.63 -22.46 -12.73
N TRP A 70 2.28 -23.44 -13.34
CA TRP A 70 3.57 -23.95 -12.87
C TRP A 70 4.66 -22.88 -12.95
N GLU A 71 4.78 -22.18 -14.09
CA GLU A 71 5.70 -21.05 -14.27
C GLU A 71 5.44 -19.94 -13.23
N ALA A 72 4.17 -19.62 -12.95
CA ALA A 72 3.82 -18.66 -11.91
C ALA A 72 4.28 -19.11 -10.52
N PHE A 73 4.13 -20.39 -10.17
CA PHE A 73 4.60 -20.90 -8.89
C PHE A 73 6.12 -20.98 -8.79
N GLU A 74 6.81 -21.37 -9.85
CA GLU A 74 8.27 -21.38 -9.91
C GLU A 74 8.82 -19.96 -9.70
N GLN A 75 8.32 -18.99 -10.46
CA GLN A 75 8.70 -17.58 -10.32
C GLN A 75 8.38 -17.06 -8.91
N GLY A 76 7.23 -17.42 -8.36
CA GLY A 76 6.85 -17.07 -6.99
C GLY A 76 7.83 -17.64 -5.95
N CYS A 77 8.25 -18.89 -6.10
CA CYS A 77 9.23 -19.53 -5.22
C CYS A 77 10.59 -18.83 -5.28
N ASP A 78 11.04 -18.45 -6.47
CA ASP A 78 12.30 -17.73 -6.64
C ASP A 78 12.28 -16.32 -6.05
N LEU A 79 11.16 -15.61 -6.22
CA LEU A 79 10.94 -14.33 -5.54
C LEU A 79 10.96 -14.50 -4.02
N ILE A 80 10.36 -15.56 -3.48
CA ILE A 80 10.38 -15.85 -2.04
C ILE A 80 11.80 -16.10 -1.54
N LYS A 81 12.60 -16.88 -2.28
CA LYS A 81 14.02 -17.13 -1.93
C LYS A 81 14.85 -15.85 -1.93
N GLN A 82 14.57 -14.91 -2.83
CA GLN A 82 15.29 -13.64 -2.94
C GLN A 82 14.81 -12.60 -1.90
N ALA A 83 13.56 -12.69 -1.45
CA ALA A 83 12.99 -11.72 -0.54
C ALA A 83 13.56 -11.88 0.89
N ARG A 84 14.23 -10.84 1.39
CA ARG A 84 14.81 -10.85 2.76
C ARG A 84 13.83 -10.46 3.86
N SER A 85 12.88 -9.58 3.56
CA SER A 85 12.03 -8.93 4.58
C SER A 85 10.59 -8.73 4.15
N ARG A 86 10.25 -8.97 2.88
CA ARG A 86 8.91 -8.72 2.33
C ARG A 86 8.25 -10.03 1.96
N ARG A 87 6.96 -10.13 2.22
CA ARG A 87 6.15 -11.29 1.81
C ARG A 87 5.83 -11.14 0.33
N VAL A 88 6.16 -12.18 -0.45
CA VAL A 88 5.78 -12.25 -1.86
C VAL A 88 4.32 -12.66 -1.96
N VAL A 89 3.54 -11.87 -2.67
CA VAL A 89 2.11 -12.08 -2.91
C VAL A 89 1.89 -12.23 -4.41
N LEU A 90 1.32 -13.37 -4.79
CA LEU A 90 0.71 -13.61 -6.10
C LEU A 90 -0.73 -13.09 -6.05
N GLU A 91 -1.03 -12.05 -6.81
CA GLU A 91 -2.36 -11.45 -6.95
C GLU A 91 -3.06 -12.01 -8.18
N ILE A 92 -4.28 -12.51 -8.02
CA ILE A 92 -5.11 -12.97 -9.12
C ILE A 92 -6.02 -11.83 -9.62
N HIS A 93 -6.19 -11.77 -10.94
CA HIS A 93 -7.00 -10.78 -11.64
C HIS A 93 -8.02 -11.47 -12.53
N ASN A 94 -9.24 -10.91 -12.59
CA ASN A 94 -10.21 -11.24 -13.64
C ASN A 94 -9.91 -10.36 -14.86
N LEU A 95 -9.57 -10.99 -15.99
CA LEU A 95 -9.29 -10.30 -17.26
C LEU A 95 -10.56 -9.96 -18.03
N LYS A 96 -11.69 -10.61 -17.71
CA LYS A 96 -13.03 -10.33 -18.23
C LYS A 96 -13.98 -9.92 -17.10
N PRO A 97 -13.83 -8.72 -16.51
CA PRO A 97 -14.83 -8.22 -15.59
C PRO A 97 -16.16 -8.06 -16.32
N THR A 98 -17.25 -8.51 -15.69
CA THR A 98 -18.61 -8.42 -16.23
C THR A 98 -18.89 -6.95 -16.58
N ARG A 99 -18.97 -6.65 -17.88
CA ARG A 99 -19.16 -5.28 -18.39
C ARG A 99 -20.50 -4.73 -17.90
N GLN A 100 -20.48 -3.88 -16.87
CA GLN A 100 -21.39 -2.74 -16.86
C GLN A 100 -20.81 -1.69 -17.81
N ALA A 101 -21.68 -1.17 -18.69
CA ALA A 101 -21.39 -0.09 -19.62
C ALA A 101 -20.60 1.06 -18.96
N ALA A 102 -19.64 1.60 -19.71
CA ALA A 102 -19.09 2.95 -19.59
C ALA A 102 -19.07 3.59 -18.17
N SER A 103 -18.01 3.33 -17.40
CA SER A 103 -17.33 4.40 -16.64
C SER A 103 -15.91 3.98 -16.30
N ALA A 104 -15.08 3.82 -17.33
CA ALA A 104 -13.64 3.95 -17.14
C ALA A 104 -13.34 5.44 -16.92
N THR A 105 -13.40 5.90 -15.67
CA THR A 105 -12.53 6.96 -15.16
C THR A 105 -12.56 6.95 -13.63
N HIS A 106 -11.48 6.43 -13.05
CA HIS A 106 -11.06 6.64 -11.65
C HIS A 106 -11.84 5.93 -10.52
N ALA A 107 -11.94 4.60 -10.56
CA ALA A 107 -12.03 3.84 -9.31
C ALA A 107 -10.64 3.77 -8.68
N ARG A 108 -10.37 4.69 -7.74
CA ARG A 108 -9.15 4.70 -6.94
C ARG A 108 -9.04 3.37 -6.18
N ARG A 109 -7.85 2.79 -6.28
CA ARG A 109 -7.34 1.66 -5.52
C ARG A 109 -7.57 1.90 -4.03
N ASP A 110 -8.63 1.34 -3.45
CA ASP A 110 -8.69 1.12 -2.00
C ASP A 110 -7.69 0.01 -1.69
N GLU A 111 -6.56 0.40 -1.09
CA GLU A 111 -5.62 -0.52 -0.48
C GLU A 111 -6.34 -1.26 0.65
N ALA A 112 -6.62 -2.55 0.43
CA ALA A 112 -7.00 -3.45 1.50
C ALA A 112 -5.82 -3.53 2.48
N VAL A 113 -5.97 -2.83 3.60
CA VAL A 113 -5.07 -2.88 4.75
C VAL A 113 -4.95 -4.34 5.17
N ASN A 114 -3.70 -4.81 5.13
CA ASN A 114 -3.24 -6.08 5.66
C ASN A 114 -3.68 -6.21 7.13
N ASP A 115 -4.71 -7.03 7.38
CA ASP A 115 -5.14 -7.45 8.71
C ASP A 115 -4.05 -8.36 9.31
N SER A 116 -3.02 -7.72 9.84
CA SER A 116 -2.18 -8.29 10.88
C SER A 116 -2.79 -7.83 12.20
N GLN A 117 -3.13 -8.81 13.05
CA GLN A 117 -3.67 -8.62 14.39
C GLN A 117 -2.77 -7.68 15.20
N ASP A 118 -3.06 -6.39 15.17
CA ASP A 118 -2.61 -5.40 16.14
C ASP A 118 -3.81 -5.05 17.05
N PRO A 119 -3.59 -4.80 18.35
CA PRO A 119 -4.66 -4.55 19.31
C PRO A 119 -5.51 -3.34 18.88
N PRO A 120 -6.83 -3.32 19.23
CA PRO A 120 -7.79 -2.34 18.74
C PRO A 120 -7.51 -0.95 19.34
N THR A 121 -6.54 -0.26 18.75
CA THR A 121 -6.13 1.10 19.11
C THR A 121 -5.97 1.97 17.86
N SER A 122 -6.53 1.52 16.73
CA SER A 122 -6.65 2.32 15.51
C SER A 122 -8.02 2.95 15.49
N MET A 123 -8.17 4.13 16.13
CA MET A 123 -9.36 4.94 15.90
C MET A 123 -9.36 5.39 14.43
N SER A 124 -10.32 4.90 13.65
CA SER A 124 -10.45 5.25 12.23
C SER A 124 -11.18 6.60 12.10
N PHE A 125 -10.58 7.57 11.41
CA PHE A 125 -11.18 8.89 11.13
C PHE A 125 -11.88 8.96 9.76
N ALA A 126 -12.08 7.81 9.10
CA ALA A 126 -12.60 7.74 7.74
C ALA A 126 -14.05 8.23 7.64
N SER A 127 -14.85 8.05 8.70
CA SER A 127 -16.25 8.46 8.73
C SER A 127 -16.39 9.99 8.79
N GLU A 128 -15.57 10.62 9.62
CA GLU A 128 -15.44 12.05 9.87
C GLU A 128 -14.93 12.75 8.60
N LEU A 129 -13.95 12.14 7.92
CA LEU A 129 -13.44 12.68 6.65
C LEU A 129 -14.50 12.68 5.54
N ARG A 130 -15.35 11.64 5.48
CA ARG A 130 -16.44 11.57 4.51
C ARG A 130 -17.51 12.62 4.81
N GLU A 131 -17.91 12.75 6.07
CA GLU A 131 -18.90 13.76 6.47
C GLU A 131 -18.38 15.19 6.25
N LEU A 132 -17.11 15.44 6.58
CA LEU A 132 -16.46 16.74 6.38
C LEU A 132 -16.42 17.13 4.90
N LYS A 133 -16.08 16.20 4.00
CA LYS A 133 -16.11 16.44 2.56
C LYS A 133 -17.51 16.79 2.06
N ASN A 134 -18.54 16.09 2.54
CA ASN A 134 -19.91 16.37 2.15
C ASN A 134 -20.36 17.76 2.60
N LYS A 135 -19.92 18.22 3.78
CA LYS A 135 -20.27 19.56 4.32
C LYS A 135 -19.53 20.70 3.65
N LEU A 136 -18.28 20.47 3.23
CA LEU A 136 -17.44 21.50 2.62
C LEU A 136 -17.53 21.50 1.09
N ASP A 137 -18.37 20.65 0.49
CA ASP A 137 -18.53 20.61 -0.96
C ASP A 137 -19.06 21.95 -1.47
N CYS A 138 -18.25 22.64 -2.27
CA CYS A 138 -18.54 24.00 -2.70
C CYS A 138 -18.89 24.03 -4.18
N GLU A 139 -20.15 24.37 -4.48
CA GLU A 139 -20.66 24.51 -5.84
C GLU A 139 -19.92 25.60 -6.64
N LYS A 140 -19.50 26.69 -5.99
CA LYS A 140 -18.82 27.81 -6.66
C LYS A 140 -17.44 27.40 -7.22
N HIS A 141 -16.71 26.53 -6.53
CA HIS A 141 -15.34 26.16 -6.89
C HIS A 141 -15.18 24.71 -7.38
N GLY A 142 -16.22 23.88 -7.27
CA GLY A 142 -16.15 22.44 -7.58
C GLY A 142 -15.10 21.70 -6.74
N LYS A 143 -14.82 22.21 -5.54
CA LYS A 143 -13.80 21.73 -4.59
C LYS A 143 -14.33 21.87 -3.17
N PHE A 144 -13.57 21.40 -2.20
CA PHE A 144 -13.89 21.59 -0.79
C PHE A 144 -13.44 22.98 -0.33
N CYS A 145 -14.36 23.79 0.17
CA CYS A 145 -14.06 25.13 0.69
C CYS A 145 -14.63 25.28 2.11
N TYR A 146 -13.86 25.92 2.97
CA TYR A 146 -14.38 26.50 4.20
C TYR A 146 -15.02 27.85 3.88
N ILE A 147 -16.24 28.08 4.34
CA ILE A 147 -16.95 29.35 4.16
C ILE A 147 -16.84 30.11 5.47
N ASN A 148 -16.20 31.27 5.44
CA ASN A 148 -16.10 32.11 6.62
C ASN A 148 -17.50 32.70 6.93
N PRO A 149 -18.12 32.39 8.09
CA PRO A 149 -19.49 32.82 8.37
C PRO A 149 -19.64 34.34 8.52
N ILE A 150 -18.52 35.07 8.66
CA ILE A 150 -18.53 36.52 8.85
C ILE A 150 -18.40 37.25 7.51
N SER A 151 -17.51 36.80 6.63
CA SER A 151 -17.21 37.49 5.36
C SER A 151 -17.85 36.85 4.12
N ASP A 152 -18.46 35.65 4.25
CA ASP A 152 -18.91 34.81 3.13
C ASP A 152 -17.77 34.45 2.13
N ASP A 153 -16.52 34.62 2.56
CA ASP A 153 -15.37 34.25 1.75
C ASP A 153 -15.16 32.74 1.77
N HIS A 154 -14.84 32.20 0.59
CA HIS A 154 -14.56 30.79 0.41
C HIS A 154 -13.05 30.54 0.39
N GLU A 155 -12.57 29.81 1.38
CA GLU A 155 -11.19 29.37 1.48
C GLU A 155 -11.07 27.92 1.01
N ALA A 156 -10.43 27.71 -0.14
CA ALA A 156 -10.22 26.36 -0.68
C ALA A 156 -9.33 25.53 0.24
N GLN A 157 -9.80 24.32 0.58
CA GLN A 157 -9.10 23.37 1.44
C GLN A 157 -8.46 22.27 0.60
N ASP A 158 -7.19 21.98 0.87
CA ASP A 158 -6.50 20.86 0.25
C ASP A 158 -6.81 19.54 0.97
N ILE A 159 -6.39 18.42 0.36
CA ILE A 159 -6.63 17.08 0.92
C ILE A 159 -5.93 16.91 2.27
N TYR A 160 -4.79 17.58 2.47
CA TYR A 160 -4.02 17.51 3.71
C TYR A 160 -4.77 18.17 4.87
N ASN A 161 -5.27 19.40 4.68
CA ASN A 161 -6.06 20.16 5.64
C ASN A 161 -7.35 19.42 5.99
N LEU A 162 -8.05 18.85 5.00
CA LEU A 162 -9.25 18.05 5.24
C LEU A 162 -8.96 16.80 6.09
N THR A 163 -7.83 16.12 5.82
CA THR A 163 -7.42 14.94 6.59
C THR A 163 -7.03 15.31 8.01
N LEU A 164 -6.30 16.41 8.20
CA LEU A 164 -5.95 16.93 9.51
C LEU A 164 -7.19 17.33 10.30
N TRP A 165 -8.13 18.00 9.65
CA TRP A 165 -9.39 18.43 10.26
C TRP A 165 -10.24 17.24 10.69
N ALA A 166 -10.42 16.23 9.84
CA ALA A 166 -11.13 15.01 10.21
C ALA A 166 -10.52 14.30 11.43
N LYS A 167 -9.18 14.24 11.50
CA LYS A 167 -8.48 13.71 12.68
C LYS A 167 -8.74 14.54 13.94
N LYS A 168 -8.79 15.87 13.82
CA LYS A 168 -9.06 16.77 14.94
C LYS A 168 -10.52 16.68 15.42
N ILE A 169 -11.47 16.41 14.51
CA ILE A 169 -12.86 16.11 14.88
C ILE A 169 -12.94 14.81 15.69
N LEU A 170 -12.26 13.76 15.23
CA LEU A 170 -12.20 12.48 15.95
C LEU A 170 -11.63 12.64 17.38
N LEU A 171 -10.65 13.53 17.56
CA LEU A 171 -10.07 13.86 18.87
C LEU A 171 -10.91 14.86 19.68
N ALA A 172 -12.09 15.27 19.20
CA ALA A 172 -12.95 16.30 19.78
C ALA A 172 -12.27 17.67 19.97
N GLU A 173 -11.23 17.97 19.19
CA GLU A 173 -10.49 19.24 19.20
C GLU A 173 -11.00 20.22 18.14
N ALA A 174 -11.81 19.75 17.19
CA ALA A 174 -12.44 20.57 16.15
C ALA A 174 -13.87 20.11 15.90
N THR A 175 -14.67 20.94 15.22
CA THR A 175 -16.02 20.59 14.75
C THR A 175 -16.10 20.79 13.25
N TYR A 176 -17.21 20.39 12.63
CA TYR A 176 -17.41 20.59 11.18
C TYR A 176 -17.53 22.06 10.77
N GLU A 177 -17.96 22.93 11.70
CA GLU A 177 -18.17 24.37 11.43
C GLU A 177 -16.96 25.19 11.85
N LYS A 178 -16.23 24.73 12.87
CA LYS A 178 -15.04 25.39 13.38
C LYS A 178 -13.79 24.63 12.95
N PRO A 179 -13.03 25.13 11.95
CA PRO A 179 -11.80 24.49 11.53
C PRO A 179 -10.81 24.39 12.69
N PRO A 180 -9.89 23.41 12.66
CA PRO A 180 -8.83 23.34 13.65
C PRO A 180 -8.07 24.66 13.59
N GLU A 181 -7.62 25.14 14.74
CA GLU A 181 -6.68 26.25 14.78
C GLU A 181 -5.40 25.77 14.09
N MET A 182 -5.33 26.01 12.78
CA MET A 182 -4.18 25.70 11.98
C MET A 182 -3.14 26.72 12.41
N ALA A 183 -2.40 26.40 13.48
CA ALA A 183 -1.09 26.98 13.66
C ALA A 183 -0.38 26.68 12.35
N ALA A 184 -0.29 27.67 11.48
CA ALA A 184 0.43 27.59 10.23
C ALA A 184 1.84 27.24 10.64
N PHE A 185 2.16 25.94 10.67
CA PHE A 185 3.52 25.50 10.86
C PHE A 185 4.24 26.17 9.71
N ASP A 186 5.10 27.12 10.06
CA ASP A 186 5.89 27.91 9.12
C ASP A 186 6.53 26.90 8.17
N HIS A 187 5.91 26.70 7.02
CA HIS A 187 6.38 25.76 6.03
C HIS A 187 7.53 26.48 5.39
N VAL A 188 8.69 26.43 6.06
CA VAL A 188 9.93 26.98 5.54
C VAL A 188 10.12 26.33 4.18
N PRO A 189 10.00 27.09 3.08
CA PRO A 189 10.02 26.50 1.76
C PRO A 189 11.33 25.76 1.62
N LYS A 190 11.24 24.44 1.40
CA LYS A 190 12.41 23.59 1.18
C LYS A 190 13.15 24.16 -0.02
N LYS A 191 14.26 24.84 0.25
CA LYS A 191 15.11 25.49 -0.75
C LYS A 191 15.40 24.45 -1.83
N ARG A 192 14.84 24.68 -3.02
CA ARG A 192 14.98 23.80 -4.17
C ARG A 192 16.48 23.62 -4.43
N ARG A 193 17.02 22.42 -4.20
CA ARG A 193 18.39 22.10 -4.62
C ARG A 193 18.42 22.28 -6.13
N LEU A 194 19.11 23.32 -6.59
CA LEU A 194 19.44 23.51 -8.00
C LEU A 194 20.18 22.25 -8.44
N SER A 195 19.54 21.47 -9.29
CA SER A 195 20.18 20.42 -10.06
C SER A 195 21.30 21.07 -10.86
N SER A 196 22.53 20.71 -10.52
CA SER A 196 23.76 21.14 -11.18
C SER A 196 23.59 20.98 -12.69
N ALA A 197 23.58 22.09 -13.41
CA ALA A 197 23.83 22.09 -14.83
C ALA A 197 25.27 21.60 -15.02
N ASN A 198 25.44 20.59 -15.88
CA ASN A 198 26.73 20.26 -16.45
C ASN A 198 27.14 21.44 -17.36
N THR A 199 28.03 22.30 -16.86
CA THR A 199 28.84 23.17 -17.70
C THR A 199 30.30 22.93 -17.34
N SER A 200 30.97 22.23 -18.26
CA SER A 200 32.41 22.05 -18.31
C SER A 200 33.07 23.41 -18.42
N SER A 201 33.62 23.95 -17.32
CA SER A 201 34.61 25.05 -17.32
C SER A 201 35.24 25.21 -15.94
N ALA A 202 36.50 24.76 -15.87
CA ALA A 202 37.61 25.23 -15.05
C ALA A 202 37.37 26.00 -13.73
N SER A 203 38.01 25.46 -12.68
CA SER A 203 38.72 26.20 -11.62
C SER A 203 37.92 26.93 -10.55
N ALA A 204 37.52 26.19 -9.50
CA ALA A 204 37.72 26.56 -8.08
C ALA A 204 37.11 25.44 -7.22
N ALA A 205 37.96 24.67 -6.54
CA ALA A 205 37.51 23.59 -5.66
C ALA A 205 36.92 24.18 -4.36
N PRO A 206 35.66 23.89 -3.98
CA PRO A 206 35.18 24.20 -2.65
C PRO A 206 35.71 23.15 -1.67
N THR A 207 36.45 23.61 -0.67
CA THR A 207 36.94 22.84 0.47
C THR A 207 35.76 22.30 1.29
N LEU A 208 35.35 21.07 1.01
CA LEU A 208 34.49 20.30 1.91
C LEU A 208 35.33 19.91 3.14
N PRO A 209 34.86 20.15 4.38
CA PRO A 209 35.58 19.70 5.57
C PRO A 209 35.57 18.17 5.60
N VAL A 210 36.76 17.58 5.56
CA VAL A 210 36.96 16.14 5.72
C VAL A 210 36.67 15.78 7.18
N ILE A 211 35.59 15.05 7.41
CA ILE A 211 35.24 14.53 8.73
C ILE A 211 36.03 13.23 8.93
N HIS A 212 37.14 13.30 9.67
CA HIS A 212 37.88 12.12 10.13
C HIS A 212 37.18 11.51 11.34
N VAL A 213 36.55 10.36 11.17
CA VAL A 213 35.96 9.58 12.27
C VAL A 213 37.04 8.64 12.81
N HIS A 214 37.59 8.97 13.99
CA HIS A 214 38.45 8.07 14.75
C HIS A 214 37.58 7.08 15.53
N ILE A 215 37.51 5.84 15.04
CA ILE A 215 36.97 4.71 15.81
C ILE A 215 38.12 4.18 16.67
N PRO A 216 38.06 4.28 18.01
CA PRO A 216 39.10 3.71 18.86
C PRO A 216 39.14 2.18 18.70
N PRO A 217 40.33 1.56 18.80
CA PRO A 217 40.45 0.12 18.68
C PRO A 217 39.66 -0.56 19.79
N ILE A 218 38.72 -1.42 19.37
CA ILE A 218 37.97 -2.31 20.26
C ILE A 218 39.01 -3.25 20.87
N THR A 219 39.30 -3.06 22.16
CA THR A 219 40.06 -4.01 22.96
C THR A 219 39.35 -5.36 22.86
N LYS A 220 40.04 -6.35 22.27
CA LYS A 220 39.64 -7.75 22.31
C LYS A 220 39.77 -8.23 23.74
N GLU A 221 38.80 -7.95 24.58
CA GLU A 221 38.63 -8.69 25.82
C GLU A 221 38.11 -10.08 25.47
N ALA A 222 38.95 -11.07 25.76
CA ALA A 222 38.66 -12.48 25.63
C ALA A 222 37.49 -12.83 26.56
N LEU A 223 36.30 -13.00 25.99
CA LEU A 223 35.18 -13.62 26.69
C LEU A 223 35.38 -15.13 26.66
N GLY A 224 35.63 -15.64 27.85
CA GLY A 224 36.06 -16.99 28.14
C GLY A 224 35.08 -18.06 27.67
N ASP A 225 35.71 -19.17 27.30
CA ASP A 225 35.14 -20.49 27.12
C ASP A 225 34.38 -20.93 28.39
N THR A 226 33.05 -20.98 28.31
CA THR A 226 32.24 -21.75 29.25
C THR A 226 31.46 -22.79 28.46
N GLY A 227 32.04 -23.98 28.38
CA GLY A 227 31.44 -25.17 27.79
C GLY A 227 30.08 -25.51 28.39
N GLY A 228 29.05 -25.48 27.53
CA GLY A 228 27.72 -25.99 27.84
C GLY A 228 27.67 -27.52 27.71
N HIS A 229 27.65 -28.21 28.85
CA HIS A 229 27.36 -29.64 28.96
C HIS A 229 25.98 -29.98 28.36
N ARG A 230 25.96 -30.90 27.39
CA ARG A 230 24.73 -31.56 26.92
C ARG A 230 24.26 -32.56 27.97
N ARG A 231 23.03 -32.40 28.48
CA ARG A 231 22.29 -33.49 29.13
C ARG A 231 21.28 -34.04 28.13
N ALA A 232 21.49 -35.29 27.73
CA ALA A 232 20.50 -36.11 27.05
C ALA A 232 19.49 -36.62 28.09
N ASN A 233 18.20 -36.35 27.87
CA ASN A 233 17.14 -37.05 28.57
C ASN A 233 16.64 -38.20 27.69
N THR A 234 16.86 -39.43 28.16
CA THR A 234 16.10 -40.59 27.74
C THR A 234 14.86 -40.68 28.64
N SER A 235 13.72 -41.06 28.08
CA SER A 235 12.57 -41.51 28.87
C SER A 235 11.93 -42.70 28.18
N ARG A 236 11.58 -43.65 29.05
CA ARG A 236 10.98 -44.97 28.83
C ARG A 236 9.54 -44.87 28.34
#